data_AF-A0A248YIT4-F1
#
_entry.id   AF-A0A248YIT4-F1
#
_cell.length_a   1.000
_cell.length_b   1.000
_cell.length_c   1.000
_cell.angle_alpha   90.00
_cell.angle_beta   90.00
_cell.angle_gamma   90.00
#
_symmetry.space_group_name_H-M   'P 1'
#
loop_
_entity.id
_entity.type
_entity.pdbx_description
1 polymer ?
#
loop_
_entity_poly.entity_id
_entity_poly.type
_entity_poly.pdbx_seq_one_letter_code
_entity_poly.pdbx_strand_id
1 'polypeptide(L)' 'MSFDAITALSDAGQPVELLTVRQREALATLTEQEVAVLVDVQRRLHDASPDVEGQELKLL' A
#
# COMPACT_ATOMS: atom_id res chain seq x y z
N MET A 1 11.55 -3.36 -20.97
CA MET A 1 11.70 -2.26 -19.99
C MET A 1 11.84 -2.91 -18.63
N SER A 2 12.68 -2.37 -17.74
CA SER A 2 12.71 -2.85 -16.34
C SER A 2 11.41 -2.43 -15.65
N PHE A 3 10.87 -3.28 -14.78
CA PHE A 3 9.76 -2.90 -13.93
C PHE A 3 10.19 -1.78 -12.96
N ASP A 4 9.34 -0.77 -12.78
CA ASP A 4 9.53 0.31 -11.81
C ASP A 4 8.47 0.18 -10.72
N ALA A 5 8.88 -0.36 -9.57
CA ALA A 5 8.00 -0.59 -8.45
C ALA A 5 7.42 0.71 -7.87
N ILE A 6 8.18 1.81 -7.90
CA ILE A 6 7.74 3.07 -7.32
C ILE A 6 6.68 3.72 -8.19
N THR A 7 6.88 3.72 -9.51
CA THR A 7 5.84 4.17 -10.44
C THR A 7 4.59 3.31 -10.33
N ALA A 8 4.73 1.97 -10.30
CA ALA A 8 3.58 1.08 -10.17
C ALA A 8 2.78 1.29 -8.87
N LEU A 9 3.46 1.51 -7.75
CA LEU A 9 2.80 1.85 -6.48
C LEU A 9 2.13 3.22 -6.53
N SER A 10 2.78 4.22 -7.15
CA SER A 10 2.21 5.56 -7.35
C SER A 10 0.94 5.50 -8.20
N ASP A 11 0.96 4.75 -9.31
CA ASP A 11 -0.18 4.58 -10.22
C ASP A 11 -1.33 3.81 -9.55
N ALA A 12 -1.01 2.95 -8.58
CA ALA A 12 -1.98 2.28 -7.71
C ALA A 12 -2.53 3.17 -6.58
N GLY A 13 -2.20 4.47 -6.58
CA GLY A 13 -2.70 5.43 -5.60
C GLY A 13 -1.99 5.39 -4.24
N GLN A 14 -0.81 4.77 -4.15
CA GLN A 14 0.00 4.80 -2.92
C GLN A 14 0.68 6.16 -2.76
N PRO A 15 0.73 6.73 -1.54
CA PRO A 15 1.36 8.03 -1.29
C PRO A 15 2.89 7.89 -1.22
N VAL A 16 3.50 7.50 -2.34
CA VAL A 16 4.95 7.26 -2.45
C VAL A 16 5.77 8.52 -2.20
N GLU A 17 5.20 9.70 -2.37
CA GLU A 17 5.77 11.01 -2.08
C GLU A 17 6.01 11.27 -0.59
N LEU A 18 5.29 10.58 0.29
CA LEU A 18 5.45 10.69 1.75
C LEU A 18 6.58 9.80 2.28
N LEU A 19 7.12 8.92 1.43
CA LEU A 19 8.19 8.00 1.82
C LEU A 19 9.49 8.76 2.03
N THR A 20 10.19 8.40 3.11
CA THR A 20 11.60 8.73 3.26
C THR A 20 12.43 8.09 2.16
N VAL A 21 13.62 8.62 1.90
CA VAL A 21 14.57 8.07 0.89
C VAL A 21 14.80 6.57 1.13
N ARG A 22 15.06 6.17 2.38
CA ARG A 22 15.30 4.77 2.73
C ARG A 22 14.10 3.85 2.48
N GLN A 23 12.89 4.33 2.74
CA GLN A 23 11.67 3.57 2.45
C GLN A 23 11.46 3.43 0.93
N ARG A 24 11.70 4.51 0.18
CA ARG A 24 11.63 4.49 -1.29
C ARG A 24 12.65 3.53 -1.88
N GLU A 25 13.88 3.50 -1.39
CA GLU A 25 14.90 2.53 -1.81
C GLU A 25 14.46 1.09 -1.54
N ALA A 26 13.90 0.81 -0.36
CA ALA A 26 13.42 -0.52 -0.03
C ALA A 26 12.24 -0.97 -0.93
N LEU A 27 11.33 -0.06 -1.26
CA LEU A 27 10.21 -0.40 -2.17
C LEU A 27 10.64 -0.47 -3.63
N ALA A 28 11.69 0.25 -4.03
CA ALA A 28 12.22 0.22 -5.39
C ALA A 28 12.83 -1.14 -5.78
N THR A 29 13.21 -1.97 -4.80
CA THR A 29 13.72 -3.32 -5.04
C THR A 29 12.63 -4.38 -5.21
N LEU A 30 11.36 -4.01 -5.05
CA LEU A 30 10.26 -4.95 -5.18
C LEU A 30 10.07 -5.39 -6.63
N THR A 31 9.70 -6.65 -6.77
CA THR A 31 9.27 -7.23 -8.04
C THR A 31 7.83 -6.85 -8.36
N GLU A 32 7.45 -7.04 -9.63
CA GLU A 32 6.07 -6.83 -10.09
C GLU A 32 5.05 -7.65 -9.28
N GLN A 33 5.40 -8.89 -8.95
CA GLN A 33 4.52 -9.78 -8.18
C GLN A 33 4.36 -9.30 -6.73
N GLU A 34 5.42 -8.79 -6.10
CA GLU A 34 5.34 -8.25 -4.74
C GLU A 34 4.50 -6.97 -4.69
N VAL A 35 4.67 -6.08 -5.68
CA VAL A 35 3.82 -4.88 -5.80
C VAL A 35 2.35 -5.26 -5.99
N ALA A 36 2.05 -6.25 -6.84
CA ALA A 36 0.69 -6.73 -7.04
C ALA A 36 0.05 -7.24 -5.74
N VAL A 37 0.82 -7.98 -4.93
CA VAL A 37 0.35 -8.46 -3.62
C VAL A 37 0.09 -7.29 -2.66
N LEU A 38 0.98 -6.31 -2.58
CA LEU A 38 0.79 -5.14 -1.71
C LEU A 38 -0.47 -4.36 -2.07
N VAL A 39 -0.67 -4.09 -3.37
CA VAL A 39 -1.86 -3.39 -3.88
C VAL A 39 -3.13 -4.17 -3.55
N ASP A 40 -3.11 -5.49 -3.72
CA ASP A 40 -4.28 -6.33 -3.42
C ASP A 40 -4.60 -6.39 -1.93
N VAL A 41 -3.59 -6.53 -1.06
CA VAL A 41 -3.77 -6.48 0.40
C VAL A 41 -4.36 -5.14 0.82
N GLN A 42 -3.85 -4.03 0.30
CA GLN A 42 -4.34 -2.71 0.65
C GLN A 42 -5.77 -2.47 0.19
N ARG A 43 -6.12 -2.93 -1.01
CA ARG A 43 -7.51 -2.90 -1.49
C ARG A 43 -8.44 -3.67 -0.55
N ARG A 44 -8.07 -4.88 -0.14
CA ARG A 44 -8.87 -5.68 0.79
C ARG A 44 -9.02 -5.00 2.16
N LEU A 45 -7.96 -4.36 2.64
CA LEU A 45 -8.01 -3.59 3.89
C LEU A 45 -8.91 -2.35 3.77
N HIS A 46 -8.85 -1.65 2.63
CA HIS A 46 -9.72 -0.51 2.36
C HIS A 46 -11.19 -0.95 2.28
N ASP A 47 -11.48 -2.06 1.59
CA ASP A 47 -12.82 -2.63 1.47
C ASP A 47 -13.38 -3.08 2.84
N ALA A 48 -12.51 -3.52 3.76
CA ALA A 48 -12.87 -3.91 5.12
C ALA A 48 -12.88 -2.74 6.12
N SER A 49 -12.28 -1.58 5.81
CA SER A 49 -12.23 -0.41 6.70
C SER A 49 -13.61 0.05 7.20
N PRO A 50 -14.68 0.06 6.37
CA PRO A 50 -16.03 0.40 6.82
C PRO A 50 -16.57 -0.49 7.94
N ASP A 51 -16.07 -1.73 8.09
CA ASP A 51 -16.50 -2.65 9.15
C ASP A 51 -15.86 -2.31 10.52
N VAL A 52 -14.81 -1.48 10.52
CA VAL A 52 -14.00 -1.13 11.69
C VAL A 52 -14.10 0.37 12.03
N GLU A 53 -14.20 1.24 11.03
CA GLU A 53 -14.45 2.67 11.18
C GLU A 53 -15.88 2.93 11.67
N GLY A 54 -16.01 3.32 12.94
CA GLY A 54 -17.31 3.57 13.58
C GLY A 54 -17.71 2.52 14.62
N GLN A 55 -16.90 1.50 14.86
CA GLN A 55 -17.03 0.74 16.10
C GLN A 55 -16.58 1.64 17.26
N GLU A 56 -17.54 2.32 17.91
CA GLU A 56 -17.35 2.70 19.30
C GLU A 56 -17.06 1.41 20.06
N LEU A 57 -15.79 1.18 20.37
CA LEU A 57 -15.39 0.24 21.42
C LEU A 57 -16.14 0.68 22.68
N LYS A 58 -17.34 0.14 22.90
CA LYS A 58 -17.98 0.11 24.20
C LYS A 58 -17.07 -0.78 25.05
N LEU A 59 -16.06 -0.13 25.62
CA LEU A 59 -15.28 -0.68 26.73
C LEU A 59 -16.31 -0.99 27.82
N LEU A 60 -16.67 -2.27 27.91
CA LEU A 60 -17.45 -2.85 28.99
C LEU A 60 -16.66 -2.80 30.30
#